data_AF-A0A7V6MNJ3-F1
#
_entry.id   AF-A0A7V6MNJ3-F1
#
_cell.length_a   1.000
_cell.length_b   1.000
_cell.length_c   1.000
_cell.angle_alpha   90.00
_cell.angle_beta   90.00
_cell.angle_gamma   90.00
#
_symmetry.space_group_name_H-M   'P 1'
#
loop_
_entity.id
_entity.type
_entity.pdbx_description
1 polymer ?
#
loop_
_entity_poly.entity_id
_entity_poly.type
_entity_poly.pdbx_seq_one_letter_code
_entity_poly.pdbx_strand_id
1 'polypeptide(L)'
;MWRSLNPAATRLHKNFHRLDNYEARAASFYWTALFGSESEFRRHRHGEPPNNLLNYGYAILRAVIARSLVASGLMSFLGIHHRNKYNPYCLADDIMEPYRPFVDRITLSITEDFEDIEELTPEIKKRLLVIPSTNVIIDGSKSPLMIAAQRTTASLMRCYAGESRKLLFPVLQ
;
A
#
# COMPACT_ATOMS: atom_id res chain seq x y z
N MET A 1 15.80 -0.60 39.42
CA MET A 1 14.44 -0.65 39.99
C MET A 1 13.45 -0.30 38.86
N TRP A 2 13.14 -1.14 37.87
CA TRP A 2 12.74 -2.55 37.85
C TRP A 2 13.22 -3.23 36.55
N ARG A 3 14.27 -4.06 36.61
CA ARG A 3 14.74 -4.91 35.49
C ARG A 3 14.81 -6.37 35.95
N SER A 4 13.69 -6.91 36.40
CA SER A 4 13.58 -8.32 36.74
C SER A 4 12.23 -8.86 36.32
N LEU A 5 12.03 -9.03 35.01
CA LEU A 5 10.94 -9.83 34.47
C LEU A 5 11.52 -10.85 33.47
N ASN A 6 11.56 -12.09 33.97
CA ASN A 6 11.54 -13.37 33.28
C ASN A 6 11.75 -13.37 31.74
N PRO A 7 12.84 -13.97 31.21
CA PRO A 7 13.08 -14.13 29.77
C PRO A 7 11.94 -14.84 29.01
N ALA A 8 11.11 -15.65 29.68
CA ALA A 8 9.94 -16.29 29.08
C ALA A 8 8.82 -15.29 28.77
N ALA A 9 8.65 -14.23 29.57
CA ALA A 9 7.65 -13.19 29.34
C ALA A 9 8.01 -12.31 28.12
N THR A 10 9.31 -12.08 27.89
CA THR A 10 9.79 -11.33 26.72
C THR A 10 9.68 -12.15 25.41
N ARG A 11 9.65 -13.50 25.49
CA ARG A 11 9.35 -14.37 24.33
C ARG A 11 7.87 -14.36 23.96
N LEU A 12 6.96 -14.34 24.93
CA LEU A 12 5.52 -14.35 24.66
C LEU A 12 5.02 -13.03 24.04
N HIS A 13 5.57 -11.88 24.45
CA HIS A 13 5.16 -10.58 23.91
C HIS A 13 5.63 -10.32 22.46
N LYS A 14 6.68 -11.01 21.99
CA LYS A 14 7.12 -10.98 20.58
C LYS A 14 6.32 -11.92 19.68
N ASN A 15 5.64 -12.90 20.27
CA ASN A 15 4.87 -13.91 19.53
C ASN A 15 3.40 -13.53 19.31
N PHE A 16 2.89 -12.47 19.95
CA PHE A 16 1.46 -12.12 19.87
C PHE A 16 1.04 -11.35 18.61
N HIS A 17 1.98 -10.93 17.74
CA HIS A 17 1.67 -10.01 16.62
C HIS A 17 1.82 -10.61 15.21
N ARG A 18 2.08 -11.91 15.05
CA ARG A 18 2.47 -12.50 13.74
C ARG A 18 2.03 -13.95 13.49
N LEU A 19 1.04 -14.47 14.23
CA LEU A 19 0.90 -15.92 14.38
C LEU A 19 0.58 -16.74 13.12
N ASP A 20 0.13 -16.16 12.00
CA ASP A 20 -0.32 -17.00 10.88
C ASP A 20 0.11 -16.63 9.45
N ASN A 21 1.02 -15.66 9.27
CA ASN A 21 1.55 -15.27 7.94
C ASN A 21 0.47 -15.12 6.84
N TYR A 22 -0.77 -14.79 7.24
CA TYR A 22 -1.95 -14.81 6.36
C TYR A 22 -1.79 -13.82 5.22
N GLU A 23 -1.15 -12.68 5.48
CA GLU A 23 -0.83 -11.68 4.46
C GLU A 23 0.06 -12.23 3.35
N ALA A 24 1.14 -12.95 3.70
CA ALA A 24 2.02 -13.53 2.67
C ALA A 24 1.33 -14.67 1.90
N ARG A 25 0.51 -15.48 2.58
CA ARG A 25 -0.29 -16.53 1.92
C ARG A 25 -1.34 -15.92 0.99
N ALA A 26 -2.05 -14.89 1.44
CA ALA A 26 -3.02 -14.15 0.65
C ALA A 26 -2.34 -13.46 -0.54
N ALA A 27 -1.17 -12.86 -0.35
CA ALA A 27 -0.39 -12.25 -1.43
C ALA A 27 0.04 -13.29 -2.47
N SER A 28 0.51 -14.46 -2.04
CA SER A 28 0.84 -15.55 -2.97
C SER A 28 -0.37 -15.96 -3.82
N PHE A 29 -1.52 -16.17 -3.18
CA PHE A 29 -2.76 -16.50 -3.89
C PHE A 29 -3.21 -15.35 -4.81
N TYR A 30 -3.12 -14.11 -4.34
CA TYR A 30 -3.50 -12.91 -5.07
C TYR A 30 -2.71 -12.76 -6.37
N TRP A 31 -1.38 -12.88 -6.33
CA TRP A 31 -0.55 -12.73 -7.52
C TRP A 31 -0.79 -13.86 -8.54
N THR A 32 -0.95 -15.10 -8.07
CA THR A 32 -1.34 -16.22 -8.93
C THR A 32 -2.71 -16.02 -9.57
N ALA A 33 -3.68 -15.48 -8.83
CA ALA A 33 -5.00 -15.17 -9.39
C ALA A 33 -4.96 -14.00 -10.40
N LEU A 34 -4.07 -13.03 -10.20
CA LEU A 34 -3.97 -11.84 -11.05
C LEU A 34 -3.26 -12.10 -12.37
N PHE A 35 -2.13 -12.83 -12.34
CA PHE A 35 -1.32 -13.10 -13.54
C PHE A 35 -1.52 -14.51 -14.12
N GLY A 36 -2.32 -15.35 -13.48
CA GLY A 36 -2.59 -16.73 -13.89
C GLY A 36 -1.61 -17.75 -13.30
N SER A 37 -2.06 -19.01 -13.21
CA SER A 37 -1.25 -20.12 -12.67
C SER A 37 -0.03 -20.47 -13.52
N GLU A 38 -0.12 -20.23 -14.82
CA GLU A 38 0.95 -20.48 -15.78
C GLU A 38 2.03 -19.39 -15.78
N SER A 39 1.77 -18.28 -15.08
CA SER A 39 2.75 -17.21 -14.93
C SER A 39 3.81 -17.58 -13.90
N GLU A 40 5.08 -17.45 -14.27
CA GLU A 40 6.21 -17.54 -13.33
C GLU A 40 6.38 -16.28 -12.47
N PHE A 41 5.41 -15.36 -12.53
CA PHE A 41 5.49 -14.08 -11.83
C PHE A 41 5.67 -14.26 -10.32
N ARG A 42 6.71 -13.61 -9.81
CA ARG A 42 6.97 -13.49 -8.36
C ARG A 42 7.15 -12.03 -8.02
N ARG A 43 6.38 -11.55 -7.03
CA ARG A 43 6.54 -10.20 -6.51
C ARG A 43 7.88 -10.08 -5.78
N HIS A 44 8.80 -9.31 -6.36
CA HIS A 44 10.13 -9.09 -5.82
C HIS A 44 10.65 -7.68 -6.15
N ARG A 45 11.48 -7.10 -5.29
CA ARG A 45 11.97 -5.72 -5.46
C ARG A 45 12.76 -5.52 -6.77
N HIS A 46 13.60 -6.50 -7.09
CA HIS A 46 14.44 -6.54 -8.29
C HIS A 46 14.03 -7.71 -9.18
N GLY A 47 12.73 -8.05 -9.18
CA GLY A 47 12.21 -9.10 -10.05
C GLY A 47 12.03 -8.61 -11.48
N GLU A 48 11.83 -9.56 -12.38
CA GLU A 48 11.49 -9.32 -13.78
C GLU A 48 10.17 -8.56 -13.93
N PRO A 49 9.92 -7.93 -15.10
CA PRO A 49 8.64 -7.31 -15.41
C PRO A 49 7.46 -8.25 -15.14
N PRO A 50 6.31 -7.73 -14.66
CA PRO A 50 5.98 -6.31 -14.46
C PRO A 50 6.38 -5.72 -13.08
N ASN A 51 7.35 -6.30 -12.35
CA ASN A 51 7.74 -5.75 -11.04
C ASN A 51 8.22 -4.30 -11.10
N ASN A 52 8.92 -3.92 -12.18
CA ASN A 52 9.33 -2.55 -12.47
C ASN A 52 8.13 -1.58 -12.53
N LEU A 53 7.06 -1.94 -13.25
CA LEU A 53 5.82 -1.17 -13.33
C LEU A 53 5.13 -1.07 -11.97
N LEU A 54 4.96 -2.20 -11.27
CA LEU A 54 4.36 -2.22 -9.93
C LEU A 54 5.14 -1.36 -8.94
N ASN A 55 6.47 -1.45 -8.94
CA ASN A 55 7.33 -0.63 -8.09
C ASN A 55 7.15 0.87 -8.37
N TYR A 56 7.08 1.26 -9.64
CA TYR A 56 6.90 2.65 -10.03
C TYR A 56 5.50 3.17 -9.68
N GLY A 57 4.45 2.38 -9.96
CA GLY A 57 3.08 2.72 -9.60
C GLY A 57 2.90 2.86 -8.09
N TYR A 58 3.48 1.95 -7.30
CA TYR A 58 3.49 2.05 -5.84
C TYR A 58 4.29 3.25 -5.32
N ALA A 59 5.35 3.68 -6.01
CA ALA A 59 6.06 4.90 -5.66
C ALA A 59 5.18 6.15 -5.87
N ILE A 60 4.41 6.21 -6.97
CA ILE A 60 3.42 7.28 -7.21
C ILE A 60 2.36 7.27 -6.11
N LEU A 61 1.80 6.10 -5.82
CA LEU A 61 0.77 5.96 -4.78
C LEU A 61 1.30 6.38 -3.40
N ARG A 62 2.50 5.93 -3.01
CA ARG A 62 3.16 6.35 -1.77
C ARG A 62 3.30 7.87 -1.70
N ALA A 63 3.69 8.53 -2.80
CA ALA A 63 3.81 9.99 -2.82
C ALA A 63 2.46 10.68 -2.58
N VAL A 64 1.37 10.18 -3.17
CA VAL A 64 0.01 10.70 -2.95
C VAL A 64 -0.43 10.53 -1.49
N ILE A 65 -0.18 9.37 -0.90
CA ILE A 65 -0.52 9.10 0.51
C ILE A 65 0.33 9.97 1.45
N ALA A 66 1.65 10.02 1.24
CA ALA A 66 2.55 10.85 2.05
C ALA A 66 2.16 12.33 2.01
N ARG A 67 1.82 12.86 0.82
CA ARG A 67 1.29 14.23 0.68
C ARG A 67 0.02 14.43 1.49
N SER A 68 -0.92 13.49 1.43
CA SER A 68 -2.20 13.56 2.14
C SER A 68 -2.03 13.48 3.66
N LEU A 69 -1.10 12.64 4.13
CA LEU A 69 -0.74 12.54 5.55
C LEU A 69 -0.22 13.87 6.09
N VAL A 70 0.76 14.47 5.41
CA VAL A 70 1.32 15.77 5.79
C VAL A 70 0.25 16.86 5.77
N ALA A 71 -0.61 16.89 4.75
CA ALA A 71 -1.72 17.82 4.67
C ALA A 71 -2.75 17.65 5.81
N SER A 72 -2.80 16.47 6.42
CA SER A 72 -3.67 16.16 7.57
C SER A 72 -2.98 16.37 8.92
N GLY A 73 -1.75 16.89 8.93
CA GLY A 73 -0.95 17.11 10.14
C GLY A 73 -0.24 15.86 10.68
N LEU A 74 -0.17 14.78 9.90
CA LEU A 74 0.44 13.51 10.32
C LEU A 74 1.89 13.39 9.84
N MET A 75 2.72 12.72 10.64
CA MET A 75 4.10 12.40 10.26
C MET A 75 4.17 11.07 9.49
N SER A 76 4.73 11.08 8.28
CA SER A 76 4.77 9.91 7.40
C SER A 76 5.64 8.74 7.89
N PHE A 77 6.56 8.97 8.84
CA PHE A 77 7.49 7.94 9.31
C PHE A 77 6.97 7.15 10.52
N LEU A 78 5.92 7.62 11.20
CA LEU A 78 5.34 6.95 12.37
C LEU A 78 4.35 5.86 11.95
N GLY A 79 4.88 4.73 11.46
CA GLY A 79 4.06 3.58 11.04
C GLY A 79 3.30 2.93 12.20
N ILE A 80 2.12 2.41 11.87
CA ILE A 80 1.28 1.58 12.74
C ILE A 80 1.91 0.19 12.85
N HIS A 81 2.22 -0.43 11.70
CA HIS A 81 2.82 -1.75 11.63
C HIS A 81 4.28 -1.68 11.18
N HIS A 82 4.56 -0.91 10.13
CA HIS A 82 5.92 -0.76 9.63
C HIS A 82 6.78 0.03 10.62
N ARG A 83 7.86 -0.60 11.09
CA ARG A 83 8.87 0.02 11.95
C ARG A 83 10.24 -0.13 11.32
N ASN A 84 10.64 0.85 10.52
CA ASN A 84 11.98 0.93 9.98
C ASN A 84 12.54 2.34 10.20
N LYS A 85 13.59 2.45 11.01
CA LYS A 85 14.22 3.74 11.36
C LYS A 85 14.77 4.51 10.15
N TYR A 86 15.03 3.82 9.04
CA TYR A 86 15.57 4.41 7.82
C TYR A 86 14.52 4.64 6.73
N ASN A 87 13.26 4.24 6.97
CA ASN A 87 12.16 4.49 6.03
C ASN A 87 11.30 5.68 6.51
N PRO A 88 11.40 6.86 5.87
CA PRO A 88 10.62 8.04 6.28
C PRO A 88 9.13 7.96 5.89
N TYR A 89 8.69 6.84 5.30
CA TYR A 89 7.34 6.66 4.76
C TYR A 89 6.58 5.47 5.38
N CYS A 90 7.00 4.97 6.54
CA CYS A 90 6.36 3.79 7.16
C CYS A 90 4.83 3.91 7.30
N LEU A 91 4.30 5.08 7.71
CA LEU A 91 2.86 5.29 7.79
C LEU A 91 2.21 5.39 6.41
N ALA A 92 2.91 5.96 5.43
CA ALA A 92 2.40 6.00 4.06
C ALA A 92 2.31 4.58 3.47
N ASP A 93 3.28 3.71 3.77
CA ASP A 93 3.27 2.30 3.38
C ASP A 93 2.09 1.55 4.04
N ASP A 94 1.80 1.80 5.33
CA ASP A 94 0.63 1.22 5.99
C ASP A 94 -0.71 1.67 5.36
N ILE A 95 -0.84 2.96 5.04
CA ILE A 95 -2.10 3.55 4.57
C ILE A 95 -2.34 3.31 3.07
N MET A 96 -1.29 3.07 2.28
CA MET A 96 -1.45 2.76 0.87
C MET A 96 -1.94 1.34 0.60
N GLU A 97 -1.90 0.42 1.58
CA GLU A 97 -2.28 -0.99 1.37
C GLU A 97 -3.66 -1.17 0.71
N PRO A 98 -4.75 -0.50 1.17
CA PRO A 98 -6.08 -0.64 0.54
C PRO A 98 -6.17 -0.02 -0.86
N TYR A 99 -5.18 0.77 -1.27
CA TYR A 99 -5.12 1.43 -2.58
C TYR A 99 -4.28 0.64 -3.60
N ARG A 100 -3.49 -0.35 -3.18
CA ARG A 100 -2.66 -1.15 -4.10
C ARG A 100 -3.44 -1.78 -5.25
N PRO A 101 -4.64 -2.37 -5.03
CA PRO A 101 -5.39 -3.01 -6.13
C PRO A 101 -5.73 -2.07 -7.31
N PHE A 102 -5.81 -0.76 -7.07
CA PHE A 102 -6.04 0.21 -8.14
C PHE A 102 -4.82 0.37 -9.03
N VAL A 103 -3.62 0.33 -8.45
CA VAL A 103 -2.34 0.33 -9.20
C VAL A 103 -2.15 -1.00 -9.93
N ASP A 104 -2.50 -2.10 -9.27
CA ASP A 104 -2.36 -3.45 -9.81
C ASP A 104 -3.20 -3.61 -11.09
N ARG A 105 -4.44 -3.13 -11.09
CA ARG A 105 -5.33 -3.12 -12.27
C ARG A 105 -4.78 -2.27 -13.42
N ILE A 106 -4.21 -1.09 -13.14
CA ILE A 106 -3.61 -0.25 -14.18
C ILE A 106 -2.38 -0.94 -14.76
N THR A 107 -1.59 -1.58 -13.91
CA THR A 107 -0.40 -2.32 -14.34
C THR A 107 -0.77 -3.51 -15.22
N LEU A 108 -1.79 -4.28 -14.83
CA LEU A 108 -2.31 -5.39 -15.63
C LEU A 108 -2.77 -4.92 -17.03
N SER A 109 -3.52 -3.81 -17.09
CA SER A 109 -3.92 -3.21 -18.37
C SER A 109 -2.70 -2.81 -19.23
N ILE A 110 -1.61 -2.33 -18.63
CA ILE A 110 -0.39 -2.02 -19.38
C ILE A 110 0.27 -3.30 -19.90
N THR A 111 0.28 -4.39 -19.11
CA THR A 111 0.85 -5.67 -19.57
C THR A 111 0.03 -6.33 -20.69
N GLU A 112 -1.25 -5.98 -20.81
CA GLU A 112 -2.11 -6.42 -21.91
C GLU A 112 -1.94 -5.56 -23.16
N ASP A 113 -1.67 -4.25 -22.99
CA ASP A 113 -1.56 -3.28 -24.08
C ASP A 113 -0.16 -3.21 -24.72
N PHE A 114 0.89 -3.63 -24.02
CA PHE A 114 2.29 -3.50 -24.47
C PHE A 114 2.99 -4.85 -24.53
N GLU A 115 3.65 -5.15 -25.65
CA GLU A 115 4.46 -6.38 -25.83
C GLU A 115 5.79 -6.31 -25.06
N ASP A 116 6.44 -5.13 -25.04
CA ASP A 116 7.69 -4.90 -24.32
C ASP A 116 7.46 -3.96 -23.12
N ILE A 117 7.72 -4.51 -21.94
CA ILE A 117 7.61 -3.85 -20.63
C ILE A 117 8.90 -3.97 -19.82
N GLU A 118 10.01 -4.35 -20.44
CA GLU A 118 11.32 -4.47 -19.76
C GLU A 118 11.74 -3.11 -19.17
N GLU A 119 11.54 -2.05 -19.95
CA GLU A 119 11.89 -0.70 -19.55
C GLU A 119 10.67 0.20 -19.28
N LEU A 120 10.82 1.11 -18.32
CA LEU A 120 9.84 2.17 -18.06
C LEU A 120 9.97 3.29 -19.10
N THR A 121 9.41 3.05 -20.29
CA THR A 121 9.34 4.03 -21.38
C THR A 121 8.49 5.26 -20.97
N PRO A 122 8.66 6.42 -21.63
CA PRO A 122 7.83 7.60 -21.38
C PRO A 122 6.33 7.32 -21.52
N GLU A 123 5.93 6.46 -22.47
CA GLU A 123 4.53 6.11 -22.70
C GLU A 123 3.96 5.25 -21.56
N ILE A 124 4.69 4.24 -21.11
CA ILE A 124 4.31 3.43 -19.93
C ILE A 124 4.22 4.32 -18.68
N LYS A 125 5.19 5.21 -18.47
CA LYS A 125 5.16 6.17 -17.34
C LYS A 125 3.92 7.07 -17.41
N LYS A 126 3.56 7.57 -18.60
CA LYS A 126 2.36 8.39 -18.80
C LYS A 126 1.08 7.63 -18.42
N ARG A 127 0.98 6.34 -18.76
CA ARG A 127 -0.14 5.49 -18.34
C ARG A 127 -0.17 5.30 -16.82
N LEU A 128 0.97 5.16 -16.15
CA LEU A 128 1.03 5.06 -14.68
C LEU A 128 0.71 6.40 -13.99
N LEU A 129 0.99 7.55 -14.62
CA LEU A 129 0.70 8.87 -14.04
C LEU A 129 -0.79 9.18 -13.91
N VAL A 130 -1.70 8.33 -14.42
CA VAL A 130 -3.15 8.44 -14.21
C VAL A 130 -3.61 7.90 -12.85
N ILE A 131 -2.74 7.22 -12.09
CA ILE A 131 -3.06 6.67 -10.77
C ILE A 131 -3.73 7.71 -9.85
N PRO A 132 -3.20 8.95 -9.68
CA PRO A 132 -3.79 9.92 -8.76
C PRO A 132 -5.18 10.42 -9.19
N SER A 133 -5.48 10.41 -10.49
CA SER A 133 -6.76 10.84 -11.06
C SER A 133 -7.76 9.69 -11.25
N THR A 134 -7.36 8.45 -11.00
CA THR A 134 -8.23 7.28 -11.10
C THR A 134 -9.35 7.36 -10.07
N ASN A 135 -10.58 7.10 -10.50
CA ASN A 135 -11.73 7.17 -9.61
C ASN A 135 -11.75 6.00 -8.62
N VAL A 136 -12.01 6.31 -7.36
CA VAL A 136 -12.24 5.35 -6.28
C VAL A 136 -13.51 5.74 -5.52
N ILE A 137 -14.07 4.81 -4.75
CA ILE A 137 -15.27 5.05 -3.96
C ILE A 137 -14.93 4.95 -2.48
N ILE A 138 -15.27 5.99 -1.71
CA ILE A 138 -15.21 5.98 -0.26
C ILE A 138 -16.58 6.41 0.26
N ASP A 139 -17.21 5.54 1.06
CA ASP A 139 -18.50 5.80 1.72
C ASP A 139 -19.59 6.18 0.70
N GLY A 140 -19.71 5.38 -0.37
CA GLY A 140 -20.67 5.59 -1.47
C GLY A 140 -20.34 6.75 -2.42
N SER A 141 -19.35 7.59 -2.10
CA SER A 141 -18.98 8.75 -2.91
C SER A 141 -17.79 8.44 -3.83
N LYS A 142 -17.97 8.66 -5.14
CA LYS A 142 -16.92 8.52 -6.15
C LYS A 142 -16.08 9.79 -6.25
N SER A 143 -14.76 9.65 -6.23
CA SER A 143 -13.83 10.77 -6.36
C SER A 143 -12.47 10.28 -6.89
N PRO A 144 -11.61 11.17 -7.42
CA PRO A 144 -10.24 10.82 -7.76
C PRO A 144 -9.46 10.28 -6.55
N LEU A 145 -8.52 9.35 -6.79
CA LEU A 145 -7.72 8.69 -5.77
C LEU A 145 -7.02 9.69 -4.85
N MET A 146 -6.48 10.77 -5.40
CA MET A 146 -5.81 11.81 -4.59
C MET A 146 -6.74 12.51 -3.60
N ILE A 147 -8.02 12.67 -3.93
CA ILE A 147 -9.02 13.29 -3.05
C ILE A 147 -9.49 12.27 -2.01
N ALA A 148 -9.69 11.03 -2.43
CA ALA A 148 -9.99 9.93 -1.55
C ALA A 148 -8.90 9.71 -0.49
N ALA A 149 -7.62 9.80 -0.89
CA ALA A 149 -6.48 9.71 0.02
C ALA A 149 -6.55 10.78 1.13
N GLN A 150 -6.90 12.02 0.79
CA GLN A 150 -7.11 13.08 1.79
C GLN A 150 -8.24 12.75 2.77
N ARG A 151 -9.35 12.18 2.28
CA ARG A 151 -10.45 11.73 3.15
C ARG A 151 -10.00 10.62 4.11
N THR A 152 -9.22 9.67 3.62
CA THR A 152 -8.65 8.59 4.44
C THR A 152 -7.73 9.15 5.52
N THR A 153 -6.76 9.98 5.17
CA THR A 153 -5.79 10.54 6.15
C THR A 153 -6.45 11.49 7.14
N ALA A 154 -7.45 12.27 6.72
CA ALA A 154 -8.25 13.09 7.64
C ALA A 154 -9.04 12.22 8.63
N SER A 155 -9.63 11.12 8.16
CA SER A 155 -10.32 10.18 9.05
C SER A 155 -9.36 9.48 10.02
N LEU A 156 -8.13 9.18 9.59
CA LEU A 156 -7.07 8.65 10.44
C LEU A 156 -6.68 9.65 11.54
N MET A 157 -6.50 10.93 11.20
CA MET A 157 -6.18 11.97 12.17
C MET A 157 -7.27 12.08 13.24
N ARG A 158 -8.56 12.05 12.84
CA ARG A 158 -9.68 12.00 13.80
C ARG A 158 -9.64 10.77 14.70
N CYS A 159 -9.17 9.62 14.20
CA CYS A 159 -8.98 8.44 15.03
C CYS A 159 -7.86 8.64 16.06
N TYR A 160 -6.73 9.25 15.67
CA TYR A 160 -5.64 9.57 16.58
C TYR A 160 -6.01 10.65 17.61
N ALA A 161 -6.87 11.60 17.25
CA ALA A 161 -7.42 12.59 18.17
C ALA A 161 -8.46 12.00 19.14
N GLY A 162 -8.91 10.75 18.92
CA GLY A 162 -9.97 10.12 19.73
C GLY A 162 -11.39 10.56 19.39
N GLU A 163 -11.58 11.34 18.32
CA GLU A 163 -12.87 11.87 17.87
C GLU A 163 -13.71 10.82 17.12
N SER A 164 -13.06 9.82 16.52
CA SER A 164 -13.69 8.76 15.74
C SER A 164 -13.01 7.42 15.99
N ARG A 165 -13.73 6.34 15.73
CA ARG A 165 -13.17 4.97 15.64
C ARG A 165 -13.29 4.37 14.23
N LYS A 166 -13.83 5.12 13.27
CA LYS A 166 -14.01 4.70 11.87
C LYS A 166 -12.93 5.32 10.99
N LEU A 167 -12.11 4.45 10.41
CA LEU A 167 -11.14 4.78 9.36
C LEU A 167 -11.81 4.57 8.00
N LEU A 168 -11.66 5.52 7.09
CA LEU A 168 -12.24 5.46 5.75
C LEU A 168 -11.23 4.91 4.75
N PHE A 169 -11.66 3.96 3.91
CA PHE A 169 -10.82 3.38 2.86
C PHE A 169 -11.60 3.22 1.57
N PRO A 170 -10.90 3.16 0.42
CA PRO A 170 -11.52 2.89 -0.86
C PRO A 170 -12.05 1.46 -0.91
N VAL A 171 -13.14 1.27 -1.64
CA VAL A 171 -13.64 -0.06 -2.02
C VAL A 171 -13.37 -0.30 -3.50
N LEU A 172 -12.89 -1.51 -3.81
CA LEU A 172 -12.78 -2.00 -5.18
C LEU A 172 -14.16 -2.48 -5.62
N GLN A 173 -14.64 -1.97 -6.75
CA GLN A 173 -15.82 -2.47 -7.47
C GLN A 173 -15.37 -3.35 -8.62
#